data_AF-A0A3N0BSY0-F1
#
_entry.id   AF-A0A3N0BSY0-F1
#
_cell.length_a   1.000
_cell.length_b   1.000
_cell.length_c   1.000
_cell.angle_alpha   90.00
_cell.angle_beta   90.00
_cell.angle_gamma   90.00
#
_symmetry.space_group_name_H-M   'P 1'
#
loop_
_entity.id
_entity.type
_entity.pdbx_description
1 polymer ?
#
loop_
_entity_poly.entity_id
_entity_poly.type
_entity_poly.pdbx_seq_one_letter_code
_entity_poly.pdbx_strand_id
1 'polypeptide(L)'
;MVGDVRQSVFDTNPEDPNLKKYRGVAMLQWFALYEKTGLLDVSHKVETWRANQAIADFSDKLFPAEFTFASTRSRQDATTGHDGMFAITAADVPSYVRQFEAQPLRESKAIARSSDLPFRNFGKVKGLTFDRVLIYPTDPITKYLTDGTELKPKTACGLYVAVTRAKHSVAFVVPNPTATRLTPWSASP
;
A
#
# COMPACT_ATOMS: atom_id res chain seq x y z
N MET A 1 6.07 3.48 -23.08
CA MET A 1 6.39 3.71 -21.65
C MET A 1 5.54 2.76 -20.80
N VAL A 2 6.08 2.23 -19.71
CA VAL A 2 5.32 1.40 -18.74
C VAL A 2 5.52 1.98 -17.36
N GLY A 3 4.44 2.16 -16.60
CA GLY A 3 4.49 2.74 -15.26
C GLY A 3 3.19 2.57 -14.50
N ASP A 4 3.25 2.84 -13.19
CA ASP A 4 2.10 2.86 -12.28
C ASP A 4 2.16 4.12 -11.44
N VAL A 5 1.28 5.08 -11.72
CA VAL A 5 1.24 6.38 -11.04
C VAL A 5 0.93 6.24 -9.54
N ARG A 6 0.30 5.13 -9.13
CA ARG A 6 0.02 4.81 -7.72
C ARG A 6 1.30 4.50 -6.94
N GLN A 7 2.42 4.26 -7.63
CA GLN A 7 3.74 4.02 -7.02
C GLN A 7 4.67 5.24 -7.09
N SER A 8 4.11 6.45 -7.22
CA SER A 8 4.86 7.71 -7.27
C SER A 8 5.32 8.14 -5.87
N VAL A 9 6.26 7.39 -5.30
CA VAL A 9 6.81 7.61 -3.95
C VAL A 9 7.98 8.59 -3.90
N PHE A 10 8.71 8.75 -5.02
CA PHE A 10 9.81 9.68 -5.15
C PHE A 10 9.59 10.57 -6.38
N ASP A 11 9.83 11.86 -6.23
CA ASP A 11 10.00 12.76 -7.36
C ASP A 11 11.43 12.62 -7.87
N THR A 12 11.59 12.28 -9.15
CA THR A 12 12.90 12.13 -9.79
C THR A 12 13.62 13.46 -10.00
N ASN A 13 12.89 14.56 -10.12
CA ASN A 13 13.42 15.92 -10.14
C ASN A 13 12.43 16.90 -9.47
N PRO A 14 12.45 17.05 -8.14
CA PRO A 14 11.49 17.89 -7.43
C PRO A 14 11.61 19.37 -7.82
N GLU A 15 12.80 19.83 -8.21
CA GLU A 15 13.07 21.24 -8.55
C GLU A 15 12.68 21.62 -10.00
N ASP A 16 12.33 20.66 -10.86
CA ASP A 16 11.98 20.95 -12.26
C ASP A 16 10.75 21.88 -12.37
N PRO A 17 10.88 23.11 -12.91
CA PRO A 17 9.73 23.99 -13.01
C PRO A 17 8.66 23.50 -14.00
N ASN A 18 8.99 22.56 -14.89
CA ASN A 18 8.11 22.14 -15.96
C ASN A 18 6.96 21.25 -15.48
N LEU A 19 5.77 21.48 -16.05
CA LEU A 19 4.59 20.61 -15.93
C LEU A 19 4.22 20.20 -14.49
N LYS A 20 4.48 21.06 -13.49
CA LYS A 20 4.17 20.79 -12.07
C LYS A 20 2.75 20.29 -11.83
N LYS A 21 1.79 20.77 -12.63
CA LYS A 21 0.37 20.38 -12.57
C LYS A 21 0.10 18.90 -12.88
N TYR A 22 1.03 18.20 -13.52
CA TYR A 22 0.91 16.78 -13.90
C TYR A 22 1.78 15.84 -13.06
N ARG A 23 2.28 16.28 -11.91
CA ARG A 23 3.14 15.44 -11.05
C ARG A 23 2.35 14.41 -10.24
N GLY A 24 2.99 13.29 -9.94
CA GLY A 24 2.39 12.19 -9.17
C GLY A 24 1.15 11.61 -9.85
N VAL A 25 0.07 11.44 -9.10
CA VAL A 25 -1.21 10.91 -9.61
C VAL A 25 -1.85 11.80 -10.69
N ALA A 26 -1.55 13.11 -10.71
CA ALA A 26 -2.06 14.03 -11.73
C ALA A 26 -1.47 13.75 -13.13
N MET A 27 -0.44 12.90 -13.24
CA MET A 27 0.11 12.46 -14.52
C MET A 27 -0.92 11.74 -15.39
N LEU A 28 -1.96 11.15 -14.79
CA LEU A 28 -3.09 10.57 -15.52
C LEU A 28 -3.79 11.59 -16.43
N GLN A 29 -3.92 12.83 -15.96
CA GLN A 29 -4.56 13.91 -16.74
C GLN A 29 -3.73 14.26 -17.98
N TRP A 30 -2.40 14.14 -17.90
CA TRP A 30 -1.51 14.32 -19.04
C TRP A 30 -1.75 13.21 -20.07
N PHE A 31 -1.74 11.94 -19.65
CA PHE A 31 -1.99 10.82 -20.56
C PHE A 31 -3.37 10.93 -21.22
N ALA A 32 -4.42 11.21 -20.45
CA ALA A 32 -5.77 11.37 -20.98
C ALA A 32 -5.87 12.52 -22.01
N LEU A 33 -5.16 13.63 -21.78
CA LEU A 33 -5.12 14.75 -22.73
C LEU A 33 -4.52 14.33 -24.07
N TYR A 34 -3.36 13.67 -24.05
CA TYR A 34 -2.63 13.30 -25.26
C TYR A 34 -3.21 12.07 -25.97
N GLU A 35 -3.90 11.20 -25.25
CA GLU A 35 -4.72 10.15 -25.86
C GLU A 35 -5.87 10.74 -26.68
N LYS A 36 -6.59 11.72 -26.10
CA LYS A 36 -7.69 12.40 -26.79
C LYS A 36 -7.25 13.16 -28.04
N THR A 37 -6.00 13.61 -28.10
CA THR A 37 -5.44 14.28 -29.30
C THR A 37 -4.87 13.30 -30.33
N GLY A 38 -4.92 11.99 -30.07
CA GLY A 38 -4.39 10.96 -30.97
C GLY A 38 -2.87 10.91 -31.03
N LEU A 39 -2.18 11.46 -30.03
CA LEU A 39 -0.72 11.50 -29.98
C LEU A 39 -0.12 10.29 -29.23
N LEU A 40 -0.94 9.55 -28.49
CA LEU A 40 -0.57 8.30 -27.84
C LEU A 40 -1.79 7.39 -27.65
N ASP A 41 -1.53 6.12 -27.38
CA ASP A 41 -2.54 5.15 -26.94
C ASP A 41 -2.27 4.73 -25.49
N VAL A 42 -3.31 4.64 -24.66
CA VAL A 42 -3.20 4.14 -23.29
C VAL A 42 -3.87 2.77 -23.18
N SER A 43 -3.11 1.78 -22.71
CA SER A 43 -3.65 0.47 -22.36
C SER A 43 -3.45 0.19 -20.87
N HIS A 44 -4.50 -0.23 -20.17
CA HIS A 44 -4.45 -0.56 -18.75
C HIS A 44 -4.25 -2.07 -18.55
N LYS A 45 -3.32 -2.43 -17.67
CA LYS A 45 -3.16 -3.82 -17.19
C LYS A 45 -3.70 -3.88 -15.76
N VAL A 46 -4.84 -4.54 -15.62
CA VAL A 46 -5.60 -4.60 -14.34
C VAL A 46 -5.40 -5.92 -13.60
N GLU A 47 -4.51 -6.79 -14.07
CA GLU A 47 -4.27 -8.09 -13.44
C GLU A 47 -2.99 -8.09 -12.61
N THR A 48 -3.05 -8.69 -11.42
CA THR A 48 -1.88 -8.92 -10.57
C THR A 48 -1.71 -10.41 -10.29
N TRP A 49 -0.48 -10.91 -10.44
CA TRP A 49 -0.11 -12.29 -10.10
C TRP A 49 0.60 -12.40 -8.74
N ARG A 50 0.90 -11.25 -8.12
CA ARG A 50 1.69 -11.16 -6.89
C ARG A 50 0.79 -11.27 -5.66
N ALA A 51 -0.13 -10.32 -5.52
CA ALA A 51 -0.92 -10.12 -4.32
C ALA A 51 -2.29 -10.77 -4.50
N ASN A 52 -2.84 -11.34 -3.43
CA ASN A 52 -4.20 -11.87 -3.44
C ASN A 52 -5.26 -10.76 -3.60
N GLN A 53 -6.51 -11.18 -3.81
CA GLN A 53 -7.61 -10.26 -4.09
C GLN A 53 -7.89 -9.28 -2.94
N ALA A 54 -7.79 -9.73 -1.68
CA ALA A 54 -8.02 -8.86 -0.53
C ALA A 54 -7.01 -7.69 -0.46
N ILE A 55 -5.74 -7.95 -0.77
CA ILE A 55 -4.70 -6.91 -0.86
C ILE A 55 -4.98 -6.00 -2.06
N ALA A 56 -5.36 -6.55 -3.21
CA ALA A 56 -5.70 -5.78 -4.41
C ALA A 56 -6.88 -4.82 -4.15
N ASP A 57 -7.98 -5.33 -3.59
CA ASP A 57 -9.18 -4.57 -3.26
C ASP A 57 -8.91 -3.47 -2.24
N PHE A 58 -8.08 -3.76 -1.23
CA PHE A 58 -7.65 -2.76 -0.25
C PHE A 58 -6.82 -1.67 -0.93
N SER A 59 -5.87 -2.05 -1.78
CA SER A 59 -4.94 -1.15 -2.46
C SER A 59 -5.66 -0.19 -3.41
N ASP A 60 -6.69 -0.66 -4.10
CA ASP A 60 -7.47 0.17 -5.03
C ASP A 60 -8.30 1.25 -4.30
N LYS A 61 -8.71 0.99 -3.06
CA LYS A 61 -9.48 1.92 -2.22
C LYS A 61 -8.65 3.00 -1.53
N LEU A 62 -7.32 2.98 -1.68
CA LEU A 62 -6.43 3.97 -1.06
C LEU A 62 -6.51 5.35 -1.72
N PHE A 63 -6.98 5.40 -2.97
CA PHE A 63 -7.05 6.62 -3.76
C PHE A 63 -8.51 7.09 -3.87
N PRO A 64 -8.75 8.41 -3.87
CA PRO A 64 -10.07 8.97 -4.14
C PRO A 64 -10.67 8.44 -5.45
N ALA A 65 -11.99 8.22 -5.46
CA ALA A 65 -12.71 7.67 -6.60
C ALA A 65 -12.59 8.53 -7.88
N GLU A 66 -12.28 9.82 -7.73
CA GLU A 66 -12.04 10.75 -8.84
C GLU A 66 -10.86 10.36 -9.75
N PHE A 67 -9.90 9.56 -9.27
CA PHE A 67 -8.78 9.07 -10.08
C PHE A 67 -9.15 7.90 -11.01
N THR A 68 -10.40 7.41 -10.93
CA THR A 68 -11.00 6.40 -11.84
C THR A 68 -10.11 5.19 -12.15
N PHE A 69 -9.37 4.70 -11.16
CA PHE A 69 -8.60 3.46 -11.31
C PHE A 69 -9.53 2.27 -11.49
N ALA A 70 -9.30 1.48 -12.54
CA ALA A 70 -9.99 0.22 -12.73
C ALA A 70 -9.63 -0.76 -11.60
N SER A 71 -10.61 -1.56 -11.17
CA SER A 71 -10.40 -2.58 -10.14
C SER A 71 -9.38 -3.62 -10.60
N THR A 72 -8.45 -3.92 -9.70
CA THR A 72 -7.38 -4.88 -9.90
C THR A 72 -7.89 -6.29 -9.66
N ARG A 73 -7.73 -7.18 -10.64
CA ARG A 73 -8.04 -8.60 -10.53
C ARG A 73 -6.80 -9.40 -10.14
N SER A 74 -6.84 -10.06 -9.00
CA SER A 74 -5.83 -11.03 -8.61
C SER A 74 -5.97 -12.30 -9.45
N ARG A 75 -4.82 -12.80 -9.90
CA ARG A 75 -4.59 -14.13 -10.45
C ARG A 75 -3.82 -15.03 -9.49
N GLN A 76 -3.47 -14.51 -8.31
CA GLN A 76 -2.89 -15.29 -7.22
C GLN A 76 -3.99 -16.07 -6.50
N ASP A 77 -3.85 -17.39 -6.46
CA ASP A 77 -4.83 -18.35 -5.94
C ASP A 77 -4.31 -19.21 -4.77
N ALA A 78 -3.03 -19.06 -4.38
CA ALA A 78 -2.49 -19.75 -3.21
C ALA A 78 -3.19 -19.29 -1.93
N THR A 79 -3.64 -20.27 -1.15
CA THR A 79 -4.19 -20.08 0.20
C THR A 79 -3.18 -20.61 1.21
N THR A 80 -2.82 -19.79 2.19
CA THR A 80 -1.79 -20.10 3.19
C THR A 80 -2.34 -20.24 4.61
N GLY A 81 -3.64 -20.04 4.79
CA GLY A 81 -4.32 -20.09 6.10
C GLY A 81 -4.23 -18.79 6.88
N HIS A 82 -3.46 -17.82 6.38
CA HIS A 82 -3.35 -16.47 6.93
C HIS A 82 -3.19 -15.46 5.80
N ASP A 83 -4.31 -15.20 5.13
CA ASP A 83 -4.40 -14.45 3.88
C ASP A 83 -5.33 -13.24 4.03
N GLY A 84 -4.93 -12.09 3.49
CA GLY A 84 -5.71 -10.86 3.48
C GLY A 84 -5.18 -9.78 4.42
N MET A 85 -6.10 -9.00 5.00
CA MET A 85 -5.79 -7.77 5.72
C MET A 85 -6.13 -7.89 7.21
N PHE A 86 -5.15 -7.67 8.08
CA PHE A 86 -5.27 -7.89 9.52
C PHE A 86 -4.94 -6.64 10.34
N ALA A 87 -5.50 -6.55 11.54
CA ALA A 87 -5.13 -5.59 12.55
C ALA A 87 -4.66 -6.32 13.82
N ILE A 88 -3.53 -5.90 14.38
CA ILE A 88 -2.93 -6.51 15.57
C ILE A 88 -2.51 -5.45 16.58
N THR A 89 -2.44 -5.83 17.85
CA THR A 89 -1.90 -4.96 18.90
C THR A 89 -0.37 -4.97 18.90
N ALA A 90 0.24 -3.96 19.53
CA ALA A 90 1.69 -3.96 19.71
C ALA A 90 2.21 -5.13 20.57
N ALA A 91 1.39 -5.61 21.51
CA ALA A 91 1.74 -6.74 22.38
C ALA A 91 1.83 -8.07 21.60
N ASP A 92 1.03 -8.20 20.54
CA ASP A 92 0.93 -9.37 19.69
C ASP A 92 2.05 -9.46 18.62
N VAL A 93 2.77 -8.36 18.39
CA VAL A 93 3.80 -8.26 17.34
C VAL A 93 4.90 -9.33 17.45
N PRO A 94 5.50 -9.63 18.62
CA PRO A 94 6.55 -10.64 18.71
C PRO A 94 6.06 -12.03 18.27
N SER A 95 4.84 -12.41 18.68
CA SER A 95 4.22 -13.68 18.28
C SER A 95 3.91 -13.69 16.79
N TYR A 96 3.35 -12.60 16.26
CA TYR A 96 3.02 -12.48 14.84
C TYR A 96 4.26 -12.60 13.95
N VAL A 97 5.34 -11.88 14.28
CA VAL A 97 6.60 -11.91 13.51
C VAL A 97 7.23 -13.30 13.58
N ARG A 98 7.20 -13.96 14.74
CA ARG A 98 7.71 -15.33 14.89
C ARG A 98 6.92 -16.34 14.08
N GLN A 99 5.60 -16.22 14.06
CA GLN A 99 4.73 -17.19 13.40
C GLN A 99 4.70 -17.04 11.88
N PHE A 100 4.74 -15.80 11.38
CA PHE A 100 4.47 -15.50 9.98
C PHE A 100 5.67 -14.96 9.22
N GLU A 101 6.79 -14.71 9.90
CA GLU A 101 8.02 -14.11 9.34
C GLU A 101 7.74 -12.82 8.56
N ALA A 102 6.72 -12.07 9.00
CA ALA A 102 6.23 -10.89 8.28
C ALA A 102 7.27 -9.76 8.28
N GLN A 103 7.60 -9.24 7.09
CA GLN A 103 8.58 -8.14 6.96
C GLN A 103 8.01 -6.85 7.56
N PRO A 104 8.64 -6.27 8.60
CA PRO A 104 8.18 -5.02 9.19
C PRO A 104 8.48 -3.83 8.25
N LEU A 105 7.48 -2.98 8.04
CA LEU A 105 7.54 -1.80 7.18
C LEU A 105 7.09 -0.56 7.95
N ARG A 106 7.77 0.57 7.69
CA ARG A 106 7.39 1.89 8.23
C ARG A 106 7.66 3.00 7.22
N GLU A 107 6.91 4.10 7.31
CA GLU A 107 7.08 5.25 6.44
C GLU A 107 8.38 6.02 6.74
N SER A 108 8.78 6.13 8.00
CA SER A 108 10.01 6.82 8.40
C SER A 108 10.55 6.26 9.72
N LYS A 109 11.82 6.58 10.05
CA LYS A 109 12.45 6.16 11.31
C LYS A 109 11.77 6.74 12.56
N ALA A 110 10.91 7.77 12.39
CA ALA A 110 10.16 8.36 13.47
C ALA A 110 9.04 7.44 14.01
N ILE A 111 8.61 6.48 13.20
CA ILE A 111 7.57 5.51 13.57
C ILE A 111 8.22 4.29 14.22
N ALA A 112 7.64 3.85 15.34
CA ALA A 112 8.12 2.73 16.13
C ALA A 112 9.61 2.88 16.51
N ARG A 113 10.00 4.08 16.99
CA ARG A 113 11.40 4.40 17.35
C ARG A 113 12.01 3.44 18.35
N SER A 114 11.20 2.95 19.30
CA SER A 114 11.60 2.02 20.36
C SER A 114 11.62 0.56 19.93
N SER A 115 11.29 0.24 18.67
CA SER A 115 11.25 -1.12 18.18
C SER A 115 12.52 -1.45 17.39
N ASP A 116 13.15 -2.57 17.76
CA ASP A 116 14.37 -3.10 17.13
C ASP A 116 14.08 -4.03 15.94
N LEU A 117 12.83 -4.08 15.48
CA LEU A 117 12.46 -4.89 14.32
C LEU A 117 13.23 -4.42 13.06
N PRO A 118 13.55 -5.31 12.12
CA PRO A 118 14.32 -5.00 10.91
C PRO A 118 13.47 -4.26 9.87
N PHE A 119 13.03 -3.05 10.22
CA PHE A 119 12.15 -2.24 9.41
C PHE A 119 12.74 -1.85 8.06
N ARG A 120 11.93 -1.96 7.01
CA ARG A 120 12.20 -1.31 5.72
C ARG A 120 11.28 -0.13 5.49
N ASN A 121 11.80 0.86 4.77
CA ASN A 121 11.05 2.05 4.38
C ASN A 121 10.12 1.76 3.20
N PHE A 122 8.90 2.32 3.17
CA PHE A 122 7.94 2.13 2.08
C PHE A 122 8.53 2.41 0.69
N GLY A 123 9.29 3.50 0.52
CA GLY A 123 9.94 3.81 -0.75
C GLY A 123 11.04 2.83 -1.13
N LYS A 124 11.78 2.31 -0.13
CA LYS A 124 12.90 1.36 -0.35
C LYS A 124 12.45 -0.05 -0.67
N VAL A 125 11.18 -0.39 -0.45
CA VAL A 125 10.66 -1.72 -0.80
C VAL A 125 10.02 -1.79 -2.19
N LYS A 126 9.97 -0.66 -2.92
CA LYS A 126 9.50 -0.67 -4.31
C LYS A 126 10.32 -1.66 -5.14
N GLY A 127 9.63 -2.53 -5.87
CA GLY A 127 10.25 -3.62 -6.65
C GLY A 127 10.55 -4.89 -5.85
N LEU A 128 10.51 -4.86 -4.52
CA LEU A 128 10.62 -6.06 -3.69
C LEU A 128 9.27 -6.78 -3.56
N THR A 129 9.30 -8.02 -3.06
CA THR A 129 8.13 -8.82 -2.76
C THR A 129 8.42 -9.68 -1.54
N PHE A 130 7.44 -9.80 -0.65
CA PHE A 130 7.48 -10.60 0.57
C PHE A 130 6.21 -11.44 0.65
N ASP A 131 6.28 -12.57 1.34
CA ASP A 131 5.09 -13.41 1.53
C ASP A 131 4.06 -12.66 2.40
N ARG A 132 4.54 -12.02 3.48
CA ARG A 132 3.71 -11.22 4.38
C ARG A 132 4.44 -9.95 4.82
N VAL A 133 3.68 -8.90 5.11
CA VAL A 133 4.23 -7.64 5.62
C VAL A 133 3.50 -7.20 6.87
N LEU A 134 4.24 -6.58 7.78
CA LEU A 134 3.72 -5.97 9.00
C LEU A 134 3.94 -4.46 8.92
N ILE A 135 2.88 -3.67 8.88
CA ILE A 135 2.96 -2.22 8.71
C ILE A 135 2.72 -1.53 10.04
N TYR A 136 3.65 -0.65 10.42
CA TYR A 136 3.41 0.34 11.45
C TYR A 136 2.86 1.62 10.77
N PRO A 137 1.57 1.93 10.95
CA PRO A 137 0.93 3.04 10.28
C PRO A 137 1.38 4.40 10.84
N THR A 138 1.29 5.44 10.01
CA THR A 138 1.32 6.84 10.44
C THR A 138 -0.05 7.24 10.98
N ASP A 139 -0.18 8.37 11.68
CA ASP A 139 -1.49 8.83 12.18
C ASP A 139 -2.56 8.96 11.07
N PRO A 140 -2.26 9.53 9.87
CA PRO A 140 -3.22 9.53 8.77
C PRO A 140 -3.64 8.13 8.32
N ILE A 141 -2.71 7.17 8.28
CA ILE A 141 -3.02 5.79 7.91
C ILE A 141 -3.91 5.15 8.99
N THR A 142 -3.60 5.37 10.27
CA THR A 142 -4.44 4.88 11.38
C THR A 142 -5.86 5.40 11.28
N LYS A 143 -6.05 6.70 11.02
CA LYS A 143 -7.38 7.29 10.81
C LYS A 143 -8.11 6.65 9.63
N TYR A 144 -7.45 6.53 8.48
CA TYR A 144 -8.01 5.83 7.32
C TYR A 144 -8.51 4.41 7.68
N LEU A 145 -7.73 3.65 8.46
CA LEU A 145 -8.09 2.29 8.87
C LEU A 145 -9.30 2.24 9.82
N THR A 146 -9.50 3.27 10.64
CA THR A 146 -10.57 3.32 11.65
C THR A 146 -11.86 3.95 11.15
N ASP A 147 -11.76 5.10 10.49
CA ASP A 147 -12.94 5.91 10.10
C ASP A 147 -13.06 6.12 8.58
N GLY A 148 -12.05 5.75 7.80
CA GLY A 148 -12.04 5.93 6.35
C GLY A 148 -11.62 7.32 5.88
N THR A 149 -11.03 8.15 6.75
CA THR A 149 -10.48 9.46 6.38
C THR A 149 -9.53 9.34 5.19
N GLU A 150 -9.81 10.11 4.14
CA GLU A 150 -9.02 10.08 2.91
C GLU A 150 -7.54 10.40 3.13
N LEU A 151 -6.69 9.65 2.43
CA LEU A 151 -5.25 9.84 2.46
C LEU A 151 -4.82 10.89 1.44
N LYS A 152 -3.89 11.77 1.85
CA LYS A 152 -3.19 12.64 0.91
C LYS A 152 -2.46 11.78 -0.15
N PRO A 153 -2.35 12.23 -1.41
CA PRO A 153 -1.79 11.43 -2.50
C PRO A 153 -0.42 10.79 -2.20
N LYS A 154 0.50 11.53 -1.58
CA LYS A 154 1.83 11.00 -1.21
C LYS A 154 1.73 9.86 -0.19
N THR A 155 0.88 9.99 0.82
CA THR A 155 0.65 8.95 1.83
C THR A 155 -0.04 7.74 1.21
N ALA A 156 -1.03 7.95 0.35
CA ALA A 156 -1.70 6.89 -0.40
C ALA A 156 -0.72 6.10 -1.27
N CYS A 157 0.14 6.78 -2.05
CA CYS A 157 1.19 6.14 -2.85
C CYS A 157 2.17 5.32 -1.99
N GLY A 158 2.61 5.89 -0.86
CA GLY A 158 3.51 5.20 0.08
C GLY A 158 2.88 3.93 0.63
N LEU A 159 1.63 4.02 1.09
CA LEU A 159 0.90 2.88 1.62
C LEU A 159 0.61 1.84 0.52
N TYR A 160 0.19 2.27 -0.67
CA TYR A 160 -0.02 1.39 -1.83
C TYR A 160 1.24 0.59 -2.16
N VAL A 161 2.41 1.24 -2.18
CA VAL A 161 3.67 0.51 -2.36
C VAL A 161 3.87 -0.52 -1.26
N ALA A 162 3.68 -0.15 0.02
CA ALA A 162 3.90 -1.03 1.16
C ALA A 162 2.99 -2.27 1.14
N VAL A 163 1.68 -2.11 0.95
CA VAL A 163 0.71 -3.23 0.97
C VAL A 163 0.90 -4.15 -0.23
N THR A 164 1.16 -3.61 -1.41
CA THR A 164 1.34 -4.41 -2.64
C THR A 164 2.66 -5.17 -2.70
N ARG A 165 3.52 -5.07 -1.66
CA ARG A 165 4.71 -5.93 -1.55
C ARG A 165 4.38 -7.30 -0.98
N ALA A 166 3.27 -7.45 -0.26
CA ALA A 166 2.83 -8.73 0.27
C ALA A 166 2.19 -9.60 -0.83
N LYS A 167 2.43 -10.90 -0.77
CA LYS A 167 1.71 -11.89 -1.57
C LYS A 167 0.42 -12.35 -0.89
N HIS A 168 0.52 -12.68 0.40
CA HIS A 168 -0.50 -13.42 1.14
C HIS A 168 -1.20 -12.55 2.18
N SER A 169 -0.48 -11.83 3.02
CA SER A 169 -1.14 -10.98 4.02
C SER A 169 -0.39 -9.73 4.42
N VAL A 170 -1.18 -8.77 4.88
CA VAL A 170 -0.73 -7.50 5.46
C VAL A 170 -1.36 -7.39 6.84
N ALA A 171 -0.54 -7.18 7.87
CA ALA A 171 -1.05 -6.76 9.19
C ALA A 171 -0.68 -5.30 9.47
N PHE A 172 -1.58 -4.60 10.16
CA PHE A 172 -1.32 -3.27 10.71
C PHE A 172 -1.25 -3.32 12.22
N VAL A 173 -0.22 -2.70 12.79
CA VAL A 173 -0.10 -2.53 14.24
C VAL A 173 -0.92 -1.32 14.66
N VAL A 174 -2.02 -1.56 15.37
CA VAL A 174 -2.95 -0.52 15.83
C VAL A 174 -3.29 -0.71 17.31
N PRO A 175 -3.64 0.36 18.04
CA PRO A 175 -4.01 0.26 19.45
C PRO A 175 -5.27 -0.57 19.68
N ASN A 176 -6.24 -0.47 18.77
CA ASN A 176 -7.52 -1.17 18.86
C ASN A 176 -7.88 -1.86 17.52
N PRO A 177 -7.57 -3.16 17.37
CA PRO A 177 -7.88 -3.89 16.14
C PRO A 177 -9.35 -3.89 15.74
N THR A 178 -10.27 -3.96 16.70
CA THR A 178 -11.72 -4.05 16.43
C THR A 178 -12.33 -2.72 15.99
N ALA A 179 -11.63 -1.61 16.21
CA ALA A 179 -12.02 -0.31 15.67
C ALA A 179 -11.67 -0.14 14.18
N THR A 180 -10.94 -1.08 13.59
CA THR A 180 -10.61 -1.07 12.16
C THR A 180 -11.62 -1.90 11.37
N ARG A 181 -11.65 -1.71 10.05
CA ARG A 181 -12.40 -2.59 9.13
C ARG A 181 -11.62 -3.85 8.73
N LEU A 182 -10.53 -4.17 9.44
CA LEU A 182 -9.66 -5.30 9.14
C LEU A 182 -9.94 -6.48 10.08
N THR A 183 -9.50 -7.67 9.72
CA THR A 183 -9.65 -8.85 10.58
C THR A 183 -8.73 -8.74 11.80
N PRO A 184 -9.27 -8.70 13.04
CA PRO A 184 -8.43 -8.71 14.23
C PRO A 184 -7.63 -10.02 14.31
N TRP A 185 -6.38 -9.93 14.75
CA TRP A 185 -5.57 -11.09 15.08
C TRP A 185 -4.92 -10.92 16.45
N SER A 186 -4.89 -12.01 17.21
CA SER A 186 -4.22 -12.11 18.51
C SER A 186 -3.50 -13.44 18.59
N ALA A 187 -2.40 -13.49 19.35
CA ALA A 187 -1.74 -14.76 19.62
C ALA A 187 -2.71 -15.71 20.35
N SER A 188 -2.69 -16.99 19.98
CA SER A 188 -3.35 -18.01 20.81
C SER A 188 -2.63 -18.09 22.17
N PRO A 189 -3.37 -18.19 23.29
CA PRO A 189 -2.80 -18.31 24.63
C PRO A 189 -1.97 -19.58 24.81
#